data_AF-A0BRE3-F1
#
_entry.id   AF-A0BRE3-F1
#
_cell.length_a   1.000
_cell.length_b   1.000
_cell.length_c   1.000
_cell.angle_alpha   90.00
_cell.angle_beta   90.00
_cell.angle_gamma   90.00
#
_symmetry.space_group_name_H-M   'P 1'
#
loop_
_entity.id
_entity.type
_entity.pdbx_description
1 polymer ?
#
loop_
_entity_poly.entity_id
_entity_poly.type
_entity_poly.pdbx_seq_one_letter_code
_entity_poly.pdbx_strand_id
1 'polypeptide(L)'
;MNKINLQKKQKQKQKFIPLGFVIKYDPPVIGLLYKRSVQETKKKVYNIHLQNLIRLDDEVEITKQLFEEHPEFLDPDIIEPEQVLGLVQRLIEYRQIMEQDDDNEYQDEETDSHIIDEMFD
;
A
#
# COMPACT_ATOMS: atom_id res chain seq x y z
N MET A 1 19.51 3.83 -46.32
CA MET A 1 18.42 3.84 -45.32
C MET A 1 18.69 2.74 -44.30
N ASN A 2 19.19 3.11 -43.12
CA ASN A 2 19.55 2.17 -42.05
C ASN A 2 18.29 1.68 -41.32
N LYS A 3 18.01 0.38 -41.41
CA LYS A 3 16.99 -0.28 -40.59
C LYS A 3 17.58 -0.48 -39.20
N ILE A 4 17.23 0.39 -38.27
CA ILE A 4 17.57 0.25 -36.85
C ILE A 4 16.83 -0.99 -36.34
N ASN A 5 17.60 -2.03 -36.06
CA ASN A 5 17.12 -3.31 -35.57
C ASN A 5 16.80 -3.12 -34.07
N LEU A 6 15.57 -2.70 -33.79
CA LEU A 6 15.04 -2.57 -32.44
C LEU A 6 14.85 -3.99 -31.87
N GLN A 7 15.92 -4.57 -31.33
CA GLN A 7 15.83 -5.79 -30.56
C GLN A 7 14.96 -5.49 -29.33
N LYS A 8 13.67 -5.83 -29.42
CA LYS A 8 12.79 -5.97 -28.25
C LYS A 8 13.45 -7.02 -27.36
N LYS A 9 14.19 -6.54 -26.36
CA LYS A 9 14.80 -7.33 -25.29
C LYS A 9 13.63 -7.91 -24.50
N GLN A 10 13.12 -9.06 -24.94
CA GLN A 10 12.12 -9.82 -24.19
C GLN A 10 12.81 -10.20 -22.87
N LYS A 11 12.56 -9.40 -21.82
CA LYS A 11 12.98 -9.73 -20.46
C LYS A 11 12.38 -11.09 -20.16
N GLN A 12 13.23 -12.09 -20.00
CA GLN A 12 12.86 -13.44 -19.63
C GLN A 12 12.08 -13.34 -18.31
N LYS A 13 10.75 -13.55 -18.32
CA LYS A 13 9.88 -13.54 -17.13
C LYS A 13 10.50 -14.49 -16.11
N GLN A 14 11.01 -13.96 -15.01
CA GLN A 14 11.67 -14.78 -13.99
C GLN A 14 10.59 -15.55 -13.25
N LYS A 15 10.54 -16.87 -13.43
CA LYS A 15 9.49 -17.73 -12.88
C LYS A 15 9.65 -17.79 -11.36
N PHE A 16 8.79 -17.11 -10.61
CA PHE A 16 8.67 -17.25 -9.16
C PHE A 16 7.40 -18.00 -8.80
N ILE A 17 7.31 -18.45 -7.55
CA ILE A 17 6.13 -19.10 -6.98
C ILE A 17 5.62 -18.18 -5.86
N PRO A 18 4.46 -17.51 -6.04
CA PRO A 18 3.87 -16.73 -4.97
C PRO A 18 3.46 -17.64 -3.82
N LEU A 19 3.72 -17.20 -2.59
CA LEU A 19 3.34 -17.90 -1.37
C LEU A 19 2.27 -17.15 -0.58
N GLY A 20 2.17 -15.84 -0.78
CA GLY A 20 1.19 -14.99 -0.12
C GLY A 20 1.64 -13.54 -0.05
N PHE A 21 0.82 -12.72 0.59
CA PHE A 21 1.09 -11.30 0.78
C PHE A 21 1.23 -10.95 2.25
N VAL A 22 1.98 -9.89 2.50
CA VAL A 22 2.06 -9.20 3.79
C VAL A 22 1.79 -7.72 3.56
N ILE A 23 1.17 -7.07 4.53
CA ILE A 23 0.94 -5.62 4.51
C ILE A 23 1.60 -5.01 5.74
N LYS A 24 2.27 -3.89 5.52
CA LYS A 24 2.75 -3.02 6.58
C LYS A 24 2.07 -1.68 6.39
N TYR A 25 1.54 -1.11 7.47
CA TYR A 25 0.72 0.10 7.40
C TYR A 25 1.54 1.39 7.52
N ASP A 26 2.62 1.38 8.33
CA ASP A 26 3.44 2.57 8.57
C ASP A 26 4.96 2.30 8.43
N PRO A 27 5.60 2.71 7.32
CA PRO A 27 5.01 3.24 6.09
C PRO A 27 4.22 2.16 5.30
N PRO A 28 3.28 2.55 4.42
CA PRO A 28 2.43 1.62 3.69
C PRO A 28 3.24 0.82 2.66
N VAL A 29 3.23 -0.50 2.81
CA VAL A 29 3.98 -1.45 1.96
C VAL A 29 3.14 -2.70 1.72
N ILE A 30 3.10 -3.16 0.46
CA ILE A 30 2.65 -4.50 0.10
C ILE A 30 3.89 -5.37 -0.15
N GLY A 31 4.04 -6.43 0.63
CA GLY A 31 5.09 -7.42 0.46
C GLY A 31 4.57 -8.68 -0.22
N LEU A 32 5.16 -9.05 -1.36
CA LEU A 32 4.92 -10.36 -1.99
C LEU A 32 5.93 -11.37 -1.44
N LEU A 33 5.44 -12.38 -0.73
CA LEU A 33 6.23 -13.52 -0.28
C LEU A 33 6.33 -14.55 -1.42
N TYR A 34 7.53 -14.95 -1.80
CA TYR A 34 7.74 -15.87 -2.91
C TYR A 34 8.96 -16.80 -2.73
N LYS A 35 9.04 -17.81 -3.60
CA LYS A 35 10.23 -18.65 -3.85
C LYS A 35 10.62 -18.59 -5.32
N ARG A 36 11.90 -18.80 -5.67
CA ARG A 36 12.28 -18.87 -7.10
C ARG A 36 12.07 -20.26 -7.70
N SER A 37 12.02 -21.30 -6.88
CA SER A 37 11.74 -22.66 -7.34
C SER A 37 11.13 -23.51 -6.23
N VAL A 38 10.49 -24.63 -6.61
CA VAL A 38 9.90 -25.59 -5.67
C VAL A 38 10.96 -26.18 -4.73
N GLN A 39 12.19 -26.35 -5.22
CA GLN A 39 13.31 -26.94 -4.49
C GLN A 39 13.98 -25.95 -3.53
N GLU A 40 13.75 -24.64 -3.68
CA GLU A 40 14.33 -23.63 -2.81
C GLU A 40 13.61 -23.60 -1.45
N THR A 41 14.37 -23.72 -0.37
CA THR A 41 13.86 -23.64 1.00
C THR A 41 13.67 -22.20 1.46
N LYS A 42 14.55 -21.29 1.00
CA LYS A 42 14.55 -19.88 1.39
C LYS A 42 13.38 -19.14 0.75
N LYS A 43 12.54 -18.53 1.60
CA LYS A 43 11.49 -17.59 1.18
C LYS A 43 12.09 -16.19 1.04
N LYS A 44 11.57 -15.41 0.11
CA LYS A 44 11.96 -14.00 -0.12
C LYS A 44 10.71 -13.13 -0.10
N VAL A 45 10.88 -11.88 0.28
CA VAL A 45 9.82 -10.87 0.22
C VAL A 45 10.26 -9.79 -0.74
N TYR A 46 9.40 -9.45 -1.70
CA TYR A 46 9.52 -8.27 -2.53
C TYR A 46 8.59 -7.19 -1.98
N ASN A 47 9.15 -6.06 -1.58
CA ASN A 47 8.40 -4.96 -0.97
C ASN A 47 8.07 -3.89 -2.01
N ILE A 48 6.80 -3.56 -2.11
CA ILE A 48 6.28 -2.46 -2.92
C ILE A 48 5.84 -1.34 -2.00
N HIS A 49 6.52 -0.20 -2.08
CA HIS A 49 6.27 0.96 -1.23
C HIS A 49 5.20 1.85 -1.87
N LEU A 50 4.16 2.20 -1.11
CA LEU A 50 2.97 2.89 -1.60
C LEU A 50 2.93 4.40 -1.28
N GLN A 51 4.04 4.97 -0.80
CA GLN A 51 4.10 6.31 -0.19
C GLN A 51 3.41 7.43 -0.99
N ASN A 52 3.46 7.37 -2.33
CA ASN A 52 2.80 8.37 -3.18
C ASN A 52 1.45 7.88 -3.74
N LEU A 53 1.27 6.57 -3.88
CA LEU A 53 0.08 5.98 -4.48
C LEU A 53 -1.10 6.01 -3.54
N ILE A 54 -0.89 5.81 -2.23
CA ILE A 54 -1.97 5.78 -1.25
C ILE A 54 -2.69 7.11 -1.05
N ARG A 55 -2.17 8.21 -1.63
CA ARG A 55 -2.84 9.52 -1.64
C ARG A 55 -3.92 9.60 -2.71
N LEU A 56 -3.91 8.68 -3.67
CA LEU A 56 -5.00 8.51 -4.61
C LEU A 56 -6.10 7.73 -3.85
N ASP A 57 -7.28 8.30 -3.65
CA ASP A 57 -8.41 7.60 -3.04
C ASP A 57 -9.11 6.66 -4.04
N ASP A 58 -8.40 6.19 -5.06
CA ASP A 58 -8.89 5.28 -6.10
C ASP A 58 -8.09 3.98 -6.05
N GLU A 59 -8.60 2.98 -5.34
CA GLU A 59 -7.94 1.69 -5.18
C GLU A 59 -7.75 0.94 -6.49
N VAL A 60 -8.62 1.18 -7.48
CA VAL A 60 -8.60 0.50 -8.78
C VAL A 60 -7.44 1.05 -9.60
N GLU A 61 -7.29 2.37 -9.66
CA GLU A 61 -6.18 2.99 -10.38
C GLU A 61 -4.84 2.71 -9.70
N ILE A 62 -4.78 2.71 -8.36
CA ILE A 62 -3.57 2.28 -7.63
C ILE A 62 -3.21 0.85 -8.02
N THR A 63 -4.18 -0.08 -7.99
CA THR A 63 -3.94 -1.49 -8.30
C THR A 63 -3.40 -1.65 -9.71
N LYS A 64 -4.00 -0.97 -10.69
CA LYS A 64 -3.53 -0.98 -12.07
C LYS A 64 -2.09 -0.46 -12.19
N GLN A 65 -1.79 0.66 -11.54
CA GLN A 65 -0.45 1.23 -11.55
C GLN A 65 0.59 0.28 -10.93
N LEU A 66 0.23 -0.46 -9.88
CA LEU A 66 1.12 -1.47 -9.29
C LEU A 66 1.49 -2.58 -10.28
N PHE A 67 0.53 -3.08 -11.07
CA PHE A 67 0.81 -4.08 -12.10
C PHE A 67 1.63 -3.53 -13.27
N GLU A 68 1.47 -2.25 -13.60
CA GLU A 68 2.26 -1.58 -14.64
C GLU A 68 3.71 -1.32 -14.21
N GLU A 69 3.94 -0.92 -12.96
CA GLU A 69 5.26 -0.58 -12.42
C GLU A 69 6.07 -1.81 -11.99
N HIS A 70 5.40 -2.88 -11.57
CA HIS A 70 6.03 -4.09 -11.03
C HIS A 70 5.72 -5.39 -11.82
N PRO A 71 5.80 -5.41 -13.16
CA PRO A 71 5.37 -6.55 -13.98
C PRO A 71 6.22 -7.82 -13.80
N GLU A 72 7.39 -7.71 -13.15
CA GLU A 72 8.25 -8.86 -12.84
C GLU A 72 7.75 -9.67 -11.63
N PHE A 73 6.94 -9.05 -10.77
CA PHE A 73 6.44 -9.64 -9.52
C PHE A 73 4.91 -9.64 -9.42
N LEU A 74 4.24 -8.74 -10.11
CA LEU A 74 2.79 -8.67 -10.25
C LEU A 74 2.43 -9.01 -11.69
N ASP A 75 2.17 -10.28 -11.95
CA ASP A 75 1.77 -10.80 -13.25
C ASP A 75 0.33 -11.28 -13.15
N PRO A 76 -0.63 -10.75 -13.94
CA PRO A 76 -2.04 -11.14 -13.83
C PRO A 76 -2.28 -12.61 -14.18
N ASP A 77 -1.34 -13.27 -14.87
CA ASP A 77 -1.38 -14.71 -15.13
C ASP A 77 -1.03 -15.55 -13.89
N ILE A 78 -0.43 -14.94 -12.86
CA ILE A 78 0.11 -15.61 -11.66
C ILE A 78 -0.62 -15.14 -10.39
N ILE A 79 -0.99 -13.86 -10.34
CA ILE A 79 -1.59 -13.17 -9.19
C ILE A 79 -2.85 -12.47 -9.69
N GLU A 80 -3.99 -12.80 -9.11
CA GLU A 80 -5.26 -12.16 -9.44
C GLU A 80 -5.26 -10.68 -9.01
N PRO A 81 -5.59 -9.73 -9.90
CA PRO A 81 -5.65 -8.31 -9.55
C PRO A 81 -6.56 -8.00 -8.37
N GLU A 82 -7.64 -8.76 -8.20
CA GLU A 82 -8.59 -8.64 -7.08
C GLU A 82 -7.92 -8.89 -5.73
N GLN A 83 -6.90 -9.76 -5.69
CA GLN A 83 -6.14 -10.00 -4.46
C GLN A 83 -5.35 -8.75 -4.05
N VAL A 84 -4.70 -8.10 -5.02
CA VAL A 84 -3.93 -6.88 -4.76
C VAL A 84 -4.85 -5.72 -4.43
N LEU A 85 -5.99 -5.60 -5.11
CA LEU A 85 -7.03 -4.61 -4.83
C LEU A 85 -7.49 -4.66 -3.38
N GLY A 86 -7.80 -5.85 -2.86
CA GLY A 86 -8.19 -6.02 -1.45
C GLY A 86 -7.11 -5.61 -0.45
N LEU A 87 -5.82 -5.70 -0.82
CA LEU A 87 -4.73 -5.20 0.02
C LEU A 87 -4.64 -3.68 -0.01
N VAL A 88 -4.82 -3.08 -1.19
CA VAL A 88 -4.84 -1.62 -1.37
C VAL A 88 -5.99 -1.01 -0.58
N GLN A 89 -7.21 -1.57 -0.68
CA GLN A 89 -8.38 -1.12 0.08
C GLN A 89 -8.13 -1.08 1.59
N ARG A 90 -7.54 -2.15 2.15
CA ARG A 90 -7.20 -2.19 3.59
C ARG A 90 -6.21 -1.11 4.00
N LEU A 91 -5.26 -0.78 3.13
CA LEU A 91 -4.28 0.27 3.42
C LEU A 91 -4.92 1.66 3.40
N ILE A 92 -5.83 1.92 2.45
CA ILE A 92 -6.60 3.16 2.37
C ILE A 92 -7.54 3.29 3.57
N GLU A 93 -8.27 2.24 3.91
CA GLU A 93 -9.18 2.20 5.07
C GLU A 93 -8.42 2.48 6.37
N TYR A 94 -7.27 1.84 6.57
CA TYR A 94 -6.43 2.11 7.74
C TYR A 94 -5.97 3.57 7.82
N ARG A 95 -5.59 4.17 6.68
CA ARG A 95 -5.20 5.59 6.61
C ARG A 95 -6.36 6.51 7.05
N GLN A 96 -7.54 6.27 6.52
CA GLN A 96 -8.74 7.08 6.81
C GLN A 96 -9.14 7.01 8.28
N ILE A 97 -8.98 5.85 8.93
CA ILE A 97 -9.24 5.70 10.37
C ILE A 97 -8.25 6.54 11.18
N MET A 98 -6.95 6.47 10.86
CA MET A 98 -5.91 7.21 11.58
C MET A 98 -6.07 8.74 11.41
N GLU A 99 -6.47 9.20 10.22
CA GLU A 99 -6.77 10.62 9.96
C GLU A 99 -7.96 11.14 10.79
N GLN A 100 -8.96 10.30 11.07
CA GLN A 100 -10.13 10.67 11.88
C GLN A 100 -9.84 10.72 13.38
N ASP A 101 -8.89 9.91 13.87
CA ASP A 101 -8.51 9.91 15.28
C ASP A 101 -7.72 11.18 15.66
N ASP A 102 -6.87 11.70 14.77
CA ASP A 102 -6.11 12.95 14.98
C ASP A 102 -7.02 14.19 15.04
N ASP A 103 -8.14 14.21 14.32
CA ASP A 103 -9.09 15.35 14.31
C ASP A 103 -9.95 15.45 15.59
N ASN A 104 -9.94 14.41 16.45
CA ASN A 104 -10.74 14.36 17.68
C ASN A 104 -9.99 14.85 18.94
N GLU A 105 -8.74 15.31 18.85
CA GLU A 105 -7.91 15.67 20.03
C GLU A 105 -8.14 17.12 20.58
N TYR A 106 -9.08 17.89 20.04
CA TYR A 106 -9.36 19.28 20.49
C TYR A 106 -10.85 19.57 20.72
N GLN A 107 -11.52 18.76 21.54
CA GLN A 107 -12.80 19.13 22.15
C GLN A 107 -12.81 18.83 23.65
N ASP A 108 -11.77 19.25 24.37
CA ASP A 108 -11.93 19.55 25.80
C ASP A 108 -12.32 21.02 25.90
N GLU A 109 -13.61 21.21 26.16
CA GLU A 109 -14.30 22.48 26.26
C GLU A 109 -13.65 23.38 27.32
N GLU A 110 -13.22 24.57 26.89
CA GLU A 110 -13.21 25.75 27.75
C GLU A 110 -14.66 26.01 28.22
N THR A 111 -15.07 25.43 29.35
CA THR A 111 -16.23 25.92 30.10
C THR A 111 -15.77 26.72 31.32
N ASP A 112 -15.86 28.04 31.14
CA ASP A 112 -16.08 29.10 32.13
C ASP A 112 -15.09 29.28 33.30
N SER A 113 -14.11 30.14 33.03
CA SER A 113 -13.79 31.23 33.95
C SER A 113 -15.04 32.02 34.35
N HIS A 114 -15.36 32.11 35.66
CA HIS A 114 -16.04 33.20 36.39
C HIS A 114 -16.86 32.64 37.58
N ILE A 115 -16.19 32.13 38.61
CA ILE A 115 -16.74 32.30 39.96
C ILE A 115 -16.19 33.63 40.45
N ILE A 116 -17.03 34.65 40.29
CA ILE A 116 -16.84 36.00 40.80
C ILE A 116 -16.89 35.92 42.33
N ASP A 117 -15.86 36.48 42.94
CA ASP A 117 -15.78 36.95 44.33
C ASP A 117 -17.03 37.75 44.70
N GLU A 118 -17.83 37.27 45.67
CA GLU A 118 -18.79 37.98 46.53
C GLU A 118 -19.62 36.86 47.21
N MET A 119 -19.63 36.69 48.53
CA MET A 119 -20.19 37.63 49.49
C MET A 119 -19.49 37.48 50.86
N PHE A 120 -19.00 38.59 51.36
CA PHE A 120 -18.92 38.84 52.80
C PHE A 120 -20.35 39.03 53.33
N ASP A 121 -20.68 38.32 54.41
CA ASP A 121 -21.33 38.86 55.62
C ASP A 121 -21.21 37.86 56.79
#